data_AF-A0A2V8ZHT5-F1
#
_entry.id   AF-A0A2V8ZHT5-F1
#
_cell.length_a   1.000
_cell.length_b   1.000
_cell.length_c   1.000
_cell.angle_alpha   90.00
_cell.angle_beta   90.00
_cell.angle_gamma   90.00
#
_symmetry.space_group_name_H-M   'P 1'
#
loop_
_entity.id
_entity.type
_entity.pdbx_description
1 polymer ?
#
loop_
_entity_poly.entity_id
_entity_poly.type
_entity_poly.pdbx_seq_one_letter_code
_entity_poly.pdbx_strand_id
1 'polypeptide(L)' 'MESAFKAWIGHPVVLQVALGDIKVPLRGKLLKDGGDTVRMRIGEGWDVDIYKTMILAVEEDGMVLLPS' A
#
# COMPACT_ATOMS: atom_id res chain seq x y z
N MET A 1 -3.60 5.16 -18.87
CA MET A 1 -3.22 5.69 -17.55
C MET A 1 -2.11 4.80 -17.04
N GLU A 2 -0.87 5.29 -16.99
CA GLU A 2 0.21 4.54 -16.34
C GLU A 2 -0.24 4.28 -14.90
N SER A 3 -0.23 3.02 -14.49
CA SER A 3 -0.69 2.68 -13.17
C SER A 3 0.38 3.09 -12.17
N ALA A 4 0.10 4.15 -11.41
CA ALA A 4 0.99 4.68 -10.37
C ALA A 4 1.43 3.61 -9.36
N PHE A 5 0.65 2.53 -9.22
CA PHE A 5 0.94 1.41 -8.33
C PHE A 5 1.99 0.42 -8.86
N LYS A 6 2.24 0.39 -10.18
CA LYS A 6 3.21 -0.54 -10.77
C LYS A 6 4.64 -0.32 -10.25
N ALA A 7 5.01 0.93 -10.00
CA ALA A 7 6.33 1.27 -9.47
C ALA A 7 6.56 0.69 -8.06
N TRP A 8 5.49 0.49 -7.29
CA TRP A 8 5.54 0.01 -5.91
C TRP A 8 5.46 -1.51 -5.77
N ILE A 9 5.19 -2.24 -6.87
CA ILE A 9 5.16 -3.71 -6.84
C ILE A 9 6.52 -4.22 -6.40
N GLY A 10 6.52 -5.13 -5.42
CA GLY A 10 7.73 -5.71 -4.87
C GLY A 10 8.42 -4.86 -3.80
N HIS A 11 7.95 -3.65 -3.51
CA HIS A 11 8.50 -2.78 -2.48
C HIS A 11 7.68 -2.86 -1.18
N PRO A 12 8.33 -2.75 -0.01
CA PRO A 12 7.63 -2.52 1.23
C PRO A 12 7.10 -1.07 1.24
N VAL A 13 5.79 -0.92 1.49
CA VAL A 13 5.06 0.34 1.42
C VAL A 13 4.07 0.46 2.58
N VAL A 14 3.71 1.71 2.88
CA VAL A 14 2.57 2.06 3.72
C VAL A 14 1.48 2.64 2.82
N LEU A 15 0.34 1.96 2.73
CA LEU A 15 -0.86 2.47 2.06
C LEU A 15 -1.72 3.24 3.05
N GLN A 16 -1.97 4.51 2.77
CA GLN A 16 -2.99 5.27 3.47
C GLN A 16 -4.34 4.98 2.82
N VAL A 17 -5.24 4.30 3.54
CA VAL A 17 -6.58 3.98 3.04
C VAL A 17 -7.67 4.71 3.82
N ALA A 18 -8.74 5.11 3.13
CA ALA A 18 -9.94 5.67 3.74
C ALA A 18 -10.99 4.57 3.94
N LEU A 19 -11.42 4.38 5.18
CA LEU A 19 -12.54 3.52 5.57
C LEU A 19 -13.62 4.40 6.19
N GLY A 20 -14.51 4.93 5.34
CA GLY A 20 -15.44 5.98 5.72
C GLY A 20 -14.68 7.25 6.09
N ASP A 21 -14.92 7.78 7.29
CA ASP A 21 -14.28 9.00 7.79
C ASP A 21 -12.91 8.75 8.47
N ILE A 22 -12.48 7.49 8.56
CA ILE A 22 -11.24 7.10 9.23
C ILE A 22 -10.16 6.81 8.19
N LYS A 23 -8.95 7.31 8.44
CA LYS A 23 -7.75 6.96 7.67
C LYS A 23 -6.97 5.88 8.40
N VAL A 24 -6.69 4.79 7.73
CA VAL A 24 -5.96 3.64 8.28
C VAL A 24 -4.68 3.43 7.48
N PRO A 25 -3.50 3.47 8.12
CA PRO A 25 -2.25 3.10 7.48
C PRO A 25 -2.10 1.58 7.47
N LEU A 26 -1.95 0.99 6.28
CA LEU A 26 -1.67 -0.43 6.10
C LEU A 26 -0.21 -0.59 5.67
N ARG A 27 0.57 -1.34 6.45
CA ARG A 27 2.01 -1.57 6.20
C ARG A 27 2.23 -2.98 5.66
N GLY A 28 3.07 -3.10 4.65
CA GLY A 28 3.29 -4.39 3.99
C GLY A 28 3.90 -4.24 2.61
N LYS A 29 3.73 -5.25 1.76
CA LYS A 29 4.36 -5.32 0.45
C LYS A 29 3.32 -5.32 -0.66
N LEU A 30 3.44 -4.43 -1.64
CA LEU A 30 2.56 -4.47 -2.81
C LEU A 30 2.96 -5.66 -3.69
N LEU A 31 2.03 -6.59 -3.92
CA LEU A 31 2.28 -7.79 -4.72
C LEU A 31 1.87 -7.64 -6.17
N LYS A 32 0.74 -6.97 -6.41
CA LYS A 32 0.16 -6.86 -7.74
C LYS A 32 -0.69 -5.60 -7.86
N ASP A 33 -0.62 -5.01 -9.04
CA ASP A 33 -1.57 -4.01 -9.49
C ASP A 33 -2.64 -4.67 -10.39
N GLY A 34 -3.88 -4.68 -9.93
CA GLY A 34 -5.05 -5.15 -10.67
C GLY A 34 -5.73 -4.03 -11.47
N GLY A 35 -6.91 -4.30 -12.01
CA GLY A 35 -7.73 -3.27 -12.67
C GLY A 35 -8.16 -2.19 -11.67
N ASP A 36 -9.10 -2.55 -10.80
CA ASP A 36 -9.70 -1.64 -9.81
C ASP A 36 -9.13 -1.83 -8.39
N THR A 37 -8.33 -2.88 -8.19
CA THR A 37 -7.75 -3.23 -6.88
C THR A 37 -6.24 -3.35 -6.95
N VAL A 38 -5.58 -3.24 -5.80
CA VAL A 38 -4.18 -3.62 -5.60
C VAL A 38 -4.11 -4.75 -4.59
N ARG A 39 -3.22 -5.71 -4.80
CA ARG A 39 -2.98 -6.80 -3.86
C ARG A 39 -1.78 -6.47 -3.00
N MET A 40 -1.95 -6.52 -1.69
CA MET A 40 -0.94 -6.23 -0.70
C MET A 40 -0.76 -7.40 0.26
N ARG A 41 0.49 -7.71 0.63
CA ARG A 41 0.81 -8.66 1.70
C ARG A 41 1.09 -7.91 2.99
N ILE A 42 0.30 -8.16 4.01
CA ILE A 42 0.47 -7.61 5.35
C ILE A 42 1.04 -8.72 6.25
N GLY A 43 2.10 -8.40 7.00
CA GLY A 43 2.80 -9.38 7.84
C GLY A 43 3.32 -10.59 7.04
N GLU A 44 3.30 -11.77 7.67
CA GLU A 44 3.91 -12.98 7.09
C GLU A 44 2.99 -13.82 6.20
N GLY A 45 1.73 -13.42 5.96
CA GLY A 45 0.85 -14.27 5.15
C GLY A 45 -0.55 -13.74 4.82
N TRP A 46 -0.87 -12.49 5.13
CA TRP A 46 -2.18 -11.94 4.80
C TRP A 46 -2.15 -11.20 3.48
N ASP A 47 -2.66 -11.82 2.43
CA ASP A 47 -2.85 -11.17 1.12
C ASP A 47 -4.23 -10.51 1.08
N VAL A 48 -4.26 -9.18 0.96
CA VAL A 48 -5.46 -8.35 0.98
C VAL A 48 -5.57 -7.61 -0.35
N ASP A 49 -6.76 -7.65 -0.94
CA ASP A 49 -7.09 -6.84 -2.11
C ASP A 49 -7.78 -5.55 -1.65
N ILE A 50 -7.22 -4.40 -2.05
CA ILE A 50 -7.67 -3.06 -1.66
C ILE A 50 -8.14 -2.32 -2.91
N TYR A 51 -9.34 -1.75 -2.87
CA TYR A 51 -9.85 -0.92 -3.97
C TYR A 51 -9.03 0.37 -4.11
N LYS A 52 -8.64 0.70 -5.34
CA LYS A 52 -7.88 1.92 -5.63
C LYS A 52 -8.61 3.19 -5.22
N THR A 53 -9.93 3.17 -5.21
CA THR A 53 -10.78 4.27 -4.74
C THR A 53 -10.66 4.54 -3.24
N MET A 54 -10.21 3.56 -2.46
CA MET A 54 -9.96 3.71 -1.03
C MET A 54 -8.55 4.20 -0.73
N ILE A 55 -7.62 4.16 -1.70
CA ILE A 55 -6.23 4.52 -1.46
C ILE A 55 -6.07 6.04 -1.62
N LEU A 56 -5.65 6.68 -0.54
CA LEU A 56 -5.34 8.10 -0.50
C LEU A 56 -3.90 8.39 -0.91
N ALA A 57 -2.96 7.55 -0.47
CA ALA A 57 -1.53 7.69 -0.76
C ALA A 57 -0.80 6.35 -0.63
N VAL A 58 0.35 6.26 -1.31
CA VAL A 58 1.35 5.19 -1.14
C VAL A 58 2.64 5.84 -0.68
N GLU A 59 3.15 5.39 0.45
CA GLU A 59 4.42 5.85 1.03
C GLU A 59 5.42 4.70 1.03
N GLU A 60 6.70 5.01 0.82
CA GLU A 60 7.76 4.01 0.97
C GLU A 60 7.89 3.62 2.45
N ASP A 61 7.99 2.33 2.72
CA ASP A 61 8.20 1.84 4.07
C ASP A 61 9.68 1.94 4.49
N GLY A 62 10.21 3.16 4.44
CA GLY A 62 11.55 3.46 4.93
C GLY A 62 11.53 3.61 6.44
N MET A 63 12.31 2.81 7.17
CA MET A 63 12.81 3.28 8.46
C MET A 63 13.56 4.58 8.19
N VAL A 64 12.99 5.73 8.55
CA VAL A 64 13.83 6.89 8.86
C VAL A 64 14.62 6.48 10.09
N LEU A 65 15.84 5.99 9.88
CA LEU A 65 16.85 5.98 10.92
C LEU A 65 17.08 7.45 11.27
N LEU A 66 16.36 7.95 12.28
CA LEU A 66 16.67 9.25 12.85
C LEU A 66 18.12 9.16 13.36
N PRO A 67 19.05 9.99 12.88
CA PRO A 67 20.38 10.02 13.47
C PRO A 67 20.24 10.44 14.95
N SER A 68 20.85 9.64 15.81
CA SER A 68 20.97 9.86 17.26
C SER A 68 21.74 11.12 17.60
#